data_AF-A0A7W5UDU8-F1
#
_entry.id   AF-A0A7W5UDU8-F1
#
_cell.length_a   1.000
_cell.length_b   1.000
_cell.length_c   1.000
_cell.angle_alpha   90.00
_cell.angle_beta   90.00
_cell.angle_gamma   90.00
#
_symmetry.space_group_name_H-M   'P 1'
#
loop_
_entity.id
_entity.type
_entity.pdbx_description
1 polymer ?
#
loop_
_entity_poly.entity_id
_entity_poly.type
_entity_poly.pdbx_seq_one_letter_code
_entity_poly.pdbx_strand_id
1 'polypeptide(L)'
;MQHKISVITVVYNDVQGIRQTLESFFSQTCAEKELIVIDGGSQDGTADVVREYADRLAYWCSERDGGIYDAMNKGIAHVTGEWINVLNAGDVYANEATLQQVVDFMAEQGAAADVIYGDSIAVGPDYDQLEKASTDVSLMNYYPIYRHGSSFIRTEVQQQFLYDLSQRARLGYALDWHMIYRVYKAGYRFQKINIPIERYLVEGASSNVYRNFYYNYKVTSEGRFNLRHFLVLAKSTVRYAFSRSWLYRYLKGFGTEVIVNDVLPHLPWRLRRAYLKLLGMRVGKGSFVMKRTYFMAPWHIEIGEGSHINRGCTLDARAGITIGNSVSISHQVNIMTGSHDVRSRRFEGVFEPITIADYAWLGIGCTILKGVHIGKGAVVCAGAVVTKDVPPYAIVGGVPARKIGERPQDLDYHCHWNEPFT
;
A
#
# COMPACT_ATOMS: atom_id res chain seq x y z
N MET A 1 -20.19 -26.31 -10.20
CA MET A 1 -19.12 -26.66 -11.14
C MET A 1 -17.85 -26.06 -10.59
N GLN A 2 -16.79 -26.83 -10.43
CA GLN A 2 -15.55 -26.33 -9.86
C GLN A 2 -14.72 -25.71 -11.01
N HIS A 3 -14.39 -24.43 -10.90
CA HIS A 3 -13.59 -23.73 -11.91
C HIS A 3 -12.13 -24.21 -11.84
N LYS A 4 -11.57 -24.65 -12.97
CA LYS A 4 -10.15 -25.07 -13.06
C LYS A 4 -9.28 -23.89 -13.51
N ILE A 5 -8.20 -23.62 -12.76
CA ILE A 5 -7.23 -22.55 -13.07
C ILE A 5 -5.95 -23.16 -13.67
N SER A 6 -5.52 -22.63 -14.81
CA SER A 6 -4.20 -22.91 -15.40
C SER A 6 -3.24 -21.77 -15.07
N VAL A 7 -2.17 -22.08 -14.37
CA VAL A 7 -1.11 -21.12 -14.08
C VAL A 7 0.02 -21.37 -15.05
N ILE A 8 0.50 -20.31 -15.71
CA ILE A 8 1.65 -20.35 -16.60
C ILE A 8 2.78 -19.61 -15.92
N THR A 9 3.91 -20.29 -15.76
CA THR A 9 5.16 -19.71 -15.27
C THR A 9 6.21 -19.80 -16.35
N VAL A 10 6.82 -18.65 -16.65
CA VAL A 10 7.92 -18.55 -17.60
C VAL A 10 9.19 -18.17 -16.84
N VAL A 11 10.32 -18.76 -17.24
CA VAL A 11 11.60 -18.57 -16.56
C VAL A 11 12.76 -18.57 -17.55
N TYR A 12 13.79 -17.77 -17.25
CA TYR A 12 15.08 -17.81 -17.92
C TYR A 12 16.20 -17.39 -16.97
N ASN A 13 17.12 -18.31 -16.69
CA ASN A 13 18.25 -18.15 -15.78
C ASN A 13 17.87 -17.54 -14.42
N ASP A 14 16.94 -18.20 -13.71
CA ASP A 14 16.52 -17.78 -12.38
C ASP A 14 16.17 -18.97 -11.48
N VAL A 15 17.21 -19.65 -10.98
CA VAL A 15 17.11 -20.78 -10.05
C VAL A 15 16.33 -20.44 -8.77
N GLN A 16 16.55 -19.25 -8.21
CA GLN A 16 15.94 -18.87 -6.95
C GLN A 16 14.47 -18.52 -7.15
N GLY A 17 14.16 -17.68 -8.15
CA GLY A 17 12.81 -17.22 -8.41
C GLY A 17 11.89 -18.36 -8.83
N ILE A 18 12.34 -19.30 -9.67
CA ILE A 18 11.50 -20.43 -10.05
C ILE A 18 11.14 -21.31 -8.86
N ARG A 19 12.08 -21.56 -7.94
CA ARG A 19 11.80 -22.37 -6.74
C ARG A 19 10.74 -21.70 -5.87
N GLN A 20 10.86 -20.39 -5.65
CA GLN A 20 9.89 -19.62 -4.87
C GLN A 20 8.49 -19.65 -5.49
N THR A 21 8.40 -19.46 -6.82
CA THR A 21 7.12 -19.50 -7.54
C THR A 21 6.49 -20.89 -7.49
N LEU A 22 7.28 -21.95 -7.68
CA LEU A 22 6.80 -23.35 -7.59
C LEU A 22 6.25 -23.66 -6.19
N GLU A 23 7.01 -23.34 -5.14
CA GLU A 23 6.58 -23.53 -3.76
C GLU A 23 5.29 -22.76 -3.45
N SER A 24 5.19 -21.50 -3.91
CA SER A 24 4.00 -20.68 -3.75
C SER A 24 2.77 -21.23 -4.46
N PHE A 25 2.93 -21.82 -5.65
CA PHE A 25 1.82 -22.43 -6.39
C PHE A 25 1.34 -23.70 -5.67
N PHE A 26 2.28 -24.56 -5.30
CA PHE A 26 1.94 -25.85 -4.71
C PHE A 26 1.37 -25.74 -3.29
N SER A 27 1.69 -24.69 -2.54
CA SER A 27 1.07 -24.40 -1.25
C SER A 27 -0.38 -23.92 -1.35
N GLN A 28 -0.89 -23.55 -2.54
CA GLN A 28 -2.26 -23.05 -2.67
C GLN A 28 -3.30 -24.10 -2.25
N THR A 29 -4.31 -23.70 -1.48
CA THR A 29 -5.39 -24.59 -1.01
C THR A 29 -6.40 -24.98 -2.10
N CYS A 30 -6.39 -24.28 -3.23
CA CYS A 30 -7.22 -24.60 -4.39
C CYS A 30 -6.86 -25.98 -4.97
N ALA A 31 -7.87 -26.85 -5.08
CA ALA A 31 -7.69 -28.21 -5.58
C ALA A 31 -7.59 -28.28 -7.12
N GLU A 32 -8.51 -27.62 -7.83
CA GLU A 32 -8.60 -27.67 -9.30
C GLU A 32 -7.68 -26.63 -9.94
N LYS A 33 -6.38 -26.91 -9.91
CA LYS A 33 -5.34 -26.08 -10.51
C LYS A 33 -4.33 -26.93 -11.27
N GLU A 34 -3.74 -26.34 -12.29
CA GLU A 34 -2.61 -26.92 -13.01
C GLU A 34 -1.51 -25.89 -13.25
N LEU A 35 -0.28 -26.37 -13.40
CA LEU A 35 0.88 -25.54 -13.65
C LEU A 35 1.57 -25.94 -14.94
N ILE A 36 1.82 -24.94 -15.78
CA ILE A 36 2.56 -25.01 -17.03
C ILE A 36 3.85 -24.22 -16.85
N VAL A 37 5.01 -24.85 -17.02
CA VAL A 37 6.30 -24.17 -16.89
C VAL A 37 7.03 -24.13 -18.23
N ILE A 38 7.37 -22.93 -18.70
CA ILE A 38 8.13 -22.74 -19.94
C ILE A 38 9.48 -22.12 -19.58
N ASP A 39 10.53 -22.94 -19.64
CA ASP A 39 11.91 -22.49 -19.48
C ASP A 39 12.51 -22.10 -20.84
N GLY A 40 13.04 -20.87 -20.93
CA GLY A 40 13.62 -20.28 -22.15
C GLY A 40 14.99 -20.84 -22.57
N GLY A 41 15.31 -22.07 -22.15
CA GLY A 41 16.59 -22.72 -22.39
C GLY A 41 17.68 -22.23 -21.44
N SER A 42 17.39 -22.24 -20.13
CA SER A 42 18.32 -21.79 -19.09
C SER A 42 19.59 -22.65 -19.00
N GLN A 43 20.69 -22.04 -18.55
CA GLN A 43 22.01 -22.68 -18.42
C GLN A 43 22.60 -22.60 -17.00
N ASP A 44 21.85 -22.06 -16.04
CA ASP A 44 22.28 -21.79 -14.66
C ASP A 44 21.80 -22.84 -13.65
N GLY A 45 21.15 -23.91 -14.11
CA GLY A 45 20.52 -24.94 -13.27
C GLY A 45 19.01 -24.75 -13.07
N THR A 46 18.39 -23.71 -13.63
CA THR A 46 16.93 -23.49 -13.55
C THR A 46 16.13 -24.71 -14.01
N ALA A 47 16.52 -25.31 -15.15
CA ALA A 47 15.87 -26.50 -15.68
C ALA A 47 16.00 -27.73 -14.77
N ASP A 48 17.09 -27.81 -13.99
CA ASP A 48 17.26 -28.88 -13.00
C ASP A 48 16.25 -28.73 -11.87
N VAL A 49 16.02 -27.51 -11.40
CA VAL A 49 14.97 -27.22 -10.40
C VAL A 49 13.59 -27.57 -10.93
N VAL A 50 13.25 -27.18 -12.17
CA VAL A 50 11.95 -27.54 -12.76
C VAL A 50 11.78 -29.05 -12.85
N ARG A 51 12.86 -29.79 -13.17
CA ARG A 51 12.85 -31.26 -13.22
C ARG A 51 12.53 -31.93 -11.89
N GLU A 52 12.89 -31.33 -10.75
CA GLU A 52 12.52 -31.83 -9.43
C GLU A 52 10.99 -31.89 -9.21
N TYR A 53 10.22 -31.08 -9.94
CA TYR A 53 8.77 -30.98 -9.82
C TYR A 53 8.02 -31.58 -11.01
N ALA A 54 8.71 -32.15 -11.99
CA ALA A 54 8.16 -32.52 -13.30
C ALA A 54 6.96 -33.48 -13.21
N ASP A 55 6.92 -34.36 -12.21
CA ASP A 55 5.84 -35.32 -11.94
C ASP A 55 4.53 -34.64 -11.49
N ARG A 56 4.61 -33.39 -11.04
CA ARG A 56 3.49 -32.59 -10.53
C ARG A 56 3.06 -31.47 -11.50
N LEU A 57 3.80 -31.26 -12.59
CA LEU A 57 3.48 -30.26 -13.61
C LEU A 57 2.56 -30.85 -14.66
N ALA A 58 1.56 -30.08 -15.10
CA ALA A 58 0.69 -30.52 -16.21
C ALA A 58 1.43 -30.48 -17.54
N TYR A 59 2.33 -29.51 -17.72
CA TYR A 59 3.24 -29.44 -18.84
C TYR A 59 4.49 -28.67 -18.43
N TRP A 60 5.65 -29.10 -18.94
CA TRP A 60 6.82 -28.23 -18.94
C TRP A 60 7.73 -28.52 -20.13
N CYS A 61 8.47 -27.50 -20.55
CA CYS A 61 9.56 -27.65 -21.51
C CYS A 61 10.73 -26.72 -21.18
N SER A 62 11.92 -27.07 -21.67
CA SER A 62 13.12 -26.23 -21.63
C SER A 62 13.67 -26.13 -23.05
N GLU A 63 13.42 -24.99 -23.68
CA GLU A 63 13.86 -24.72 -25.04
C GLU A 63 14.03 -23.23 -25.27
N ARG A 64 14.91 -22.86 -26.20
CA ARG A 64 15.15 -21.45 -26.52
C ARG A 64 13.86 -20.77 -26.99
N ASP A 65 13.60 -19.58 -26.47
CA ASP A 65 12.45 -18.76 -26.86
C ASP A 65 12.86 -17.41 -27.48
N GLY A 66 11.87 -16.75 -28.06
CA GLY A 66 11.92 -15.37 -28.53
C GLY A 66 11.70 -14.35 -27.42
N GLY A 67 11.99 -14.66 -26.16
CA GLY A 67 11.75 -13.85 -24.97
C GLY A 67 10.46 -14.18 -24.22
N ILE A 68 10.27 -13.50 -23.09
CA ILE A 68 9.21 -13.80 -22.10
C ILE A 68 7.80 -13.99 -22.69
N TYR A 69 7.38 -13.15 -23.64
CA TYR A 69 6.04 -13.24 -24.23
C TYR A 69 5.89 -14.39 -25.23
N ASP A 70 6.98 -14.82 -25.85
CA ASP A 70 6.98 -16.04 -26.67
C ASP A 70 6.78 -17.26 -25.76
N ALA A 71 7.51 -17.32 -24.65
CA ALA A 71 7.30 -18.34 -23.62
C ALA A 71 5.86 -18.34 -23.07
N MET A 72 5.28 -17.17 -22.79
CA MET A 72 3.89 -17.09 -22.34
C MET A 72 2.91 -17.61 -23.41
N ASN A 73 3.10 -17.25 -24.68
CA ASN A 73 2.29 -17.77 -25.78
C ASN A 73 2.40 -19.29 -25.92
N LYS A 74 3.61 -19.86 -25.78
CA LYS A 74 3.82 -21.32 -25.74
C LYS A 74 3.02 -21.94 -24.59
N GLY A 75 3.11 -21.37 -23.39
CA GLY A 75 2.35 -21.84 -22.23
C GLY A 75 0.84 -21.83 -22.46
N ILE A 76 0.29 -20.78 -23.08
CA ILE A 76 -1.14 -20.66 -23.41
C ILE A 76 -1.61 -21.78 -24.34
N ALA A 77 -0.73 -22.35 -25.18
CA ALA A 77 -1.09 -23.46 -26.05
C ALA A 77 -1.30 -24.80 -25.32
N HIS A 78 -0.84 -24.92 -24.08
CA HIS A 78 -0.87 -26.16 -23.30
C HIS A 78 -1.85 -26.15 -22.13
N VAL A 79 -2.62 -25.07 -21.94
CA VAL A 79 -3.60 -24.99 -20.85
C VAL A 79 -4.84 -25.85 -21.12
N THR A 80 -5.46 -26.35 -20.05
CA THR A 80 -6.72 -27.10 -20.09
C THR A 80 -7.78 -26.54 -19.13
N GLY A 81 -7.39 -25.69 -18.18
CA GLY A 81 -8.31 -24.99 -17.30
C GLY A 81 -9.18 -23.95 -18.01
N GLU A 82 -10.26 -23.55 -17.35
CA GLU A 82 -11.20 -22.53 -17.84
C GLU A 82 -10.61 -21.11 -17.77
N TRP A 83 -9.71 -20.89 -16.81
CA TRP A 83 -9.08 -19.61 -16.54
C TRP A 83 -7.56 -19.72 -16.63
N ILE A 84 -6.92 -18.68 -17.14
CA ILE A 84 -5.46 -18.57 -17.24
C ILE A 84 -4.98 -17.46 -16.31
N ASN A 85 -3.97 -17.77 -15.50
CA ASN A 85 -3.14 -16.80 -14.80
C ASN A 85 -1.69 -16.95 -15.26
N VAL A 86 -0.98 -15.84 -15.42
CA VAL A 86 0.44 -15.84 -15.78
C VAL A 86 1.23 -15.30 -14.60
N LEU A 87 1.92 -16.18 -13.89
CA LEU A 87 2.74 -15.85 -12.72
C LEU A 87 4.20 -16.12 -13.07
N ASN A 88 4.99 -15.08 -13.30
CA ASN A 88 6.37 -15.22 -13.74
C ASN A 88 7.25 -15.81 -12.62
N ALA A 89 8.38 -16.42 -12.99
CA ALA A 89 9.37 -16.83 -11.99
C ALA A 89 9.86 -15.62 -11.18
N GLY A 90 9.97 -15.81 -9.87
CA GLY A 90 10.29 -14.75 -8.90
C GLY A 90 9.06 -14.08 -8.28
N ASP A 91 7.88 -14.25 -8.89
CA ASP A 91 6.61 -13.78 -8.32
C ASP A 91 5.93 -14.92 -7.52
N VAL A 92 5.18 -14.56 -6.47
CA VAL A 92 4.46 -15.50 -5.61
C VAL A 92 3.04 -15.02 -5.34
N TYR A 93 2.13 -15.90 -4.94
CA TYR A 93 0.80 -15.50 -4.49
C TYR A 93 0.85 -14.78 -3.14
N ALA A 94 -0.13 -13.92 -2.88
CA ALA A 94 -0.20 -13.13 -1.65
C ALA A 94 -0.32 -13.99 -0.38
N ASN A 95 -1.03 -15.13 -0.46
CA ASN A 95 -1.13 -16.13 0.58
C ASN A 95 -1.55 -17.50 0.01
N GLU A 96 -1.59 -18.54 0.85
CA GLU A 96 -1.95 -19.92 0.45
C GLU A 96 -3.42 -20.08 0.01
N ALA A 97 -4.31 -19.14 0.32
CA ALA A 97 -5.71 -19.20 -0.06
C ALA A 97 -6.05 -18.35 -1.28
N THR A 98 -5.09 -17.63 -1.88
CA THR A 98 -5.35 -16.68 -2.98
C THR A 98 -6.11 -17.30 -4.15
N LEU A 99 -5.67 -18.45 -4.66
CA LEU A 99 -6.37 -19.12 -5.77
C LEU A 99 -7.77 -19.59 -5.36
N GLN A 100 -7.94 -20.08 -4.13
CA GLN A 100 -9.24 -20.50 -3.63
C GLN A 100 -10.21 -19.32 -3.54
N GLN A 101 -9.77 -18.18 -3.01
CA GLN A 101 -10.56 -16.95 -2.93
C GLN A 101 -11.02 -16.46 -4.31
N VAL A 102 -10.18 -16.63 -5.33
CA VAL A 102 -10.51 -16.30 -6.72
C VAL A 102 -11.55 -17.26 -7.29
N VAL A 103 -11.42 -18.56 -7.04
CA VAL A 103 -12.43 -19.57 -7.45
C VAL A 103 -13.78 -19.33 -6.75
N ASP A 104 -13.76 -19.02 -5.46
CA ASP A 104 -14.96 -18.68 -4.69
C ASP A 104 -15.65 -17.45 -5.29
N PHE A 105 -14.86 -16.41 -5.63
CA PHE A 105 -15.36 -15.22 -6.31
C PHE A 105 -15.95 -15.53 -7.69
N MET A 106 -15.33 -16.40 -8.48
CA MET A 106 -15.88 -16.87 -9.77
C MET A 106 -17.24 -17.55 -9.58
N ALA A 107 -17.37 -18.40 -8.55
CA ALA A 107 -18.61 -19.10 -8.25
C ALA A 107 -19.73 -18.14 -7.80
N GLU A 108 -19.40 -17.10 -7.03
CA GLU A 108 -20.36 -16.09 -6.55
C GLU A 108 -20.85 -15.15 -7.67
N GLN A 109 -19.97 -14.73 -8.57
CA GLN A 109 -20.29 -13.75 -9.62
C GLN A 109 -20.87 -14.39 -10.89
N GLY A 110 -20.80 -15.72 -11.01
CA GLY A 110 -21.26 -16.48 -12.17
C GLY A 110 -20.46 -16.21 -13.45
N ALA A 111 -21.02 -16.52 -14.62
CA ALA A 111 -20.39 -16.33 -15.94
C ALA A 111 -20.34 -14.85 -16.41
N ALA A 112 -20.39 -13.90 -15.48
CA ALA A 112 -20.49 -12.47 -15.79
C ALA A 112 -19.14 -11.78 -16.10
N ALA A 113 -18.03 -12.40 -15.72
CA ALA A 113 -16.69 -11.86 -15.97
C ALA A 113 -15.96 -12.65 -17.05
N ASP A 114 -15.14 -11.92 -17.82
CA ASP A 114 -14.22 -12.47 -18.82
C ASP A 114 -12.75 -12.28 -18.37
N VAL A 115 -12.51 -11.25 -17.54
CA VAL A 115 -11.25 -10.98 -16.84
C VAL A 115 -11.54 -10.67 -15.38
N ILE A 116 -10.91 -11.41 -14.47
CA ILE A 116 -10.90 -11.11 -13.03
C ILE A 116 -9.53 -10.57 -12.65
N TYR A 117 -9.47 -9.49 -11.88
CA TYR A 117 -8.20 -8.89 -11.47
C TYR A 117 -8.28 -8.35 -10.04
N GLY A 118 -7.14 -8.19 -9.39
CA GLY A 118 -7.06 -7.79 -7.99
C GLY A 118 -5.91 -6.85 -7.70
N ASP A 119 -5.71 -6.57 -6.41
CA ASP A 119 -4.59 -5.77 -5.93
C ASP A 119 -3.29 -6.60 -6.03
N SER A 120 -2.14 -5.95 -5.94
CA SER A 120 -0.82 -6.60 -5.91
C SER A 120 0.04 -6.04 -4.79
N ILE A 121 1.10 -6.75 -4.40
CA ILE A 121 2.05 -6.29 -3.39
C ILE A 121 3.44 -6.17 -4.02
N ALA A 122 3.93 -4.95 -4.09
CA ALA A 122 5.28 -4.65 -4.52
C ALA A 122 6.24 -4.86 -3.33
N VAL A 123 7.14 -5.84 -3.44
CA VAL A 123 8.11 -6.17 -2.39
C VAL A 123 9.38 -5.33 -2.61
N GLY A 124 9.65 -4.44 -1.66
CA GLY A 124 10.84 -3.59 -1.62
C GLY A 124 11.84 -4.03 -0.55
N PRO A 125 13.07 -3.47 -0.54
CA PRO A 125 14.10 -3.81 0.45
C PRO A 125 13.75 -3.39 1.88
N ASP A 126 12.99 -2.31 2.03
CA ASP A 126 12.64 -1.72 3.33
C ASP A 126 11.20 -2.02 3.77
N TYR A 127 10.26 -2.10 2.83
CA TYR A 127 8.85 -2.36 3.11
C TYR A 127 8.10 -2.89 1.87
N ASP A 128 7.01 -3.61 2.14
CA ASP A 128 6.02 -4.04 1.14
C ASP A 128 5.03 -2.90 0.86
N GLN A 129 4.70 -2.68 -0.41
CA GLN A 129 3.71 -1.70 -0.83
C GLN A 129 2.50 -2.39 -1.49
N LEU A 130 1.32 -2.24 -0.89
CA LEU A 130 0.07 -2.64 -1.54
C LEU A 130 -0.25 -1.69 -2.71
N GLU A 131 -0.30 -2.24 -3.92
CA GLU A 131 -0.75 -1.56 -5.13
C GLU A 131 -2.19 -1.94 -5.43
N LYS A 132 -3.11 -0.99 -5.15
CA LYS A 132 -4.53 -1.20 -5.37
C LYS A 132 -4.90 -1.09 -6.84
N ALA A 133 -5.58 -2.10 -7.36
CA ALA A 133 -6.19 -2.02 -8.67
C ALA A 133 -7.39 -1.07 -8.66
N SER A 134 -7.60 -0.34 -9.76
CA SER A 134 -8.73 0.58 -9.89
C SER A 134 -10.04 -0.19 -10.11
N THR A 135 -11.15 0.29 -9.57
CA THR A 135 -12.49 -0.17 -9.93
C THR A 135 -13.02 0.50 -11.21
N ASP A 136 -12.40 1.61 -11.63
CA ASP A 136 -12.78 2.34 -12.85
C ASP A 136 -12.04 1.76 -14.06
N VAL A 137 -12.73 0.84 -14.74
CA VAL A 137 -12.28 0.18 -15.98
C VAL A 137 -12.02 1.18 -17.10
N SER A 138 -12.68 2.34 -17.10
CA SER A 138 -12.53 3.35 -18.17
C SER A 138 -11.13 3.99 -18.19
N LEU A 139 -10.36 3.88 -17.11
CA LEU A 139 -8.97 4.35 -17.05
C LEU A 139 -8.03 3.56 -17.97
N MET A 140 -8.41 2.36 -18.42
CA MET A 140 -7.67 1.59 -19.44
C MET A 140 -7.60 2.29 -20.80
N ASN A 141 -8.37 3.36 -21.02
CA ASN A 141 -8.12 4.27 -22.15
C ASN A 141 -6.78 5.02 -22.06
N TYR A 142 -6.08 4.98 -20.92
CA TYR A 142 -4.84 5.75 -20.73
C TYR A 142 -3.69 4.96 -20.12
N TYR A 143 -3.96 4.00 -19.23
CA TYR A 143 -2.92 3.24 -18.52
C TYR A 143 -3.50 1.95 -17.92
N PRO A 144 -2.66 0.93 -17.64
CA PRO A 144 -3.10 -0.28 -16.96
C PRO A 144 -3.66 0.05 -15.57
N ILE A 145 -4.75 -0.64 -15.20
CA ILE A 145 -5.43 -0.43 -13.91
C ILE A 145 -5.12 -1.53 -12.89
N TYR A 146 -4.38 -2.56 -13.29
CA TYR A 146 -3.93 -3.70 -12.50
C TYR A 146 -2.62 -4.24 -13.09
N ARG A 147 -1.89 -5.04 -12.31
CA ARG A 147 -0.66 -5.75 -12.74
C ARG A 147 -1.01 -7.07 -13.44
N HIS A 148 -0.34 -7.41 -14.54
CA HIS A 148 -0.74 -8.53 -15.39
C HIS A 148 -0.79 -9.88 -14.67
N GLY A 149 0.11 -10.15 -13.72
CA GLY A 149 0.10 -11.41 -12.96
C GLY A 149 -0.95 -11.43 -11.84
N SER A 150 -1.54 -10.28 -11.50
CA SER A 150 -2.73 -10.15 -10.66
C SER A 150 -4.04 -10.23 -11.44
N SER A 151 -4.08 -11.02 -12.52
CA SER A 151 -5.32 -11.27 -13.27
C SER A 151 -5.50 -12.73 -13.69
N PHE A 152 -6.77 -13.08 -13.90
CA PHE A 152 -7.25 -14.36 -14.40
C PHE A 152 -8.13 -14.07 -15.61
N ILE A 153 -7.77 -14.59 -16.77
CA ILE A 153 -8.47 -14.34 -18.04
C ILE A 153 -9.08 -15.66 -18.51
N ARG A 154 -10.32 -15.63 -19.01
CA ARG A 154 -10.93 -16.83 -19.62
C ARG A 154 -10.04 -17.39 -20.72
N THR A 155 -9.85 -18.71 -20.75
CA THR A 155 -8.95 -19.37 -21.72
C THR A 155 -9.30 -19.02 -23.15
N GLU A 156 -10.60 -19.03 -23.52
CA GLU A 156 -11.07 -18.66 -24.86
C GLU A 156 -10.71 -17.21 -25.24
N VAL A 157 -10.73 -16.29 -24.27
CA VAL A 157 -10.36 -14.89 -24.48
C VAL A 157 -8.85 -14.77 -24.62
N GLN A 158 -8.07 -15.36 -23.72
CA GLN A 158 -6.62 -15.29 -23.76
C GLN A 158 -6.03 -15.91 -25.04
N GLN A 159 -6.62 -17.01 -25.54
CA GLN A 159 -6.22 -17.64 -26.80
C GLN A 159 -6.54 -16.76 -28.03
N GLN A 160 -7.60 -15.95 -27.98
CA GLN A 160 -7.89 -14.97 -29.03
C GLN A 160 -6.92 -13.76 -28.97
N PHE A 161 -6.43 -13.41 -27.79
CA PHE A 161 -5.59 -12.23 -27.55
C PHE A 161 -4.17 -12.61 -27.09
N LEU A 162 -3.48 -13.48 -27.84
CA LEU A 162 -2.06 -13.80 -27.60
C LEU A 162 -1.16 -12.55 -27.61
N TYR A 163 -0.03 -12.60 -26.90
CA TYR A 163 0.94 -11.51 -26.89
C TYR A 163 1.53 -11.31 -28.31
N ASP A 164 1.32 -10.13 -28.89
CA ASP A 164 1.71 -9.84 -30.28
C ASP A 164 3.22 -9.59 -30.42
N LEU A 165 3.96 -10.66 -30.70
CA LEU A 165 5.43 -10.65 -30.81
C LEU A 165 5.95 -9.71 -31.91
N SER A 166 5.14 -9.38 -32.92
CA SER A 166 5.53 -8.42 -33.96
C SER A 166 5.75 -7.01 -33.38
N GLN A 167 5.11 -6.69 -32.26
CA GLN A 167 5.23 -5.40 -31.57
C GLN A 167 6.40 -5.34 -30.59
N ARG A 168 7.19 -6.41 -30.43
CA ARG A 168 8.28 -6.49 -29.43
C ARG A 168 9.30 -5.38 -29.55
N ALA A 169 9.75 -5.06 -30.76
CA ALA A 169 10.69 -3.96 -30.97
C ALA A 169 10.08 -2.59 -30.58
N ARG A 170 8.76 -2.43 -30.71
CA ARG A 170 8.06 -1.17 -30.50
C ARG A 170 7.66 -0.94 -29.04
N LEU A 171 7.20 -1.99 -28.38
CA LEU A 171 6.54 -1.96 -27.07
C LEU A 171 7.38 -2.59 -25.94
N GLY A 172 8.41 -3.39 -26.26
CA GLY A 172 9.32 -3.94 -25.25
C GLY A 172 8.59 -4.76 -24.18
N TYR A 173 8.69 -4.36 -22.92
CA TYR A 173 8.01 -5.01 -21.79
C TYR A 173 6.56 -4.55 -21.60
N ALA A 174 5.99 -3.76 -22.52
CA ALA A 174 4.59 -3.33 -22.44
C ALA A 174 3.66 -4.16 -23.35
N LEU A 175 4.09 -5.36 -23.80
CA LEU A 175 3.22 -6.26 -24.57
C LEU A 175 2.09 -6.84 -23.72
N ASP A 176 2.33 -7.02 -22.42
CA ASP A 176 1.31 -7.37 -21.44
C ASP A 176 0.20 -6.33 -21.41
N TRP A 177 0.56 -5.06 -21.27
CA TRP A 177 -0.37 -3.95 -21.33
C TRP A 177 -1.07 -3.88 -22.68
N HIS A 178 -0.36 -4.10 -23.79
CA HIS A 178 -0.96 -4.14 -25.12
C HIS A 178 -1.97 -5.27 -25.29
N MET A 179 -1.71 -6.46 -24.73
CA MET A 179 -2.66 -7.56 -24.70
C MET A 179 -3.92 -7.17 -23.92
N ILE A 180 -3.75 -6.68 -22.69
CA ILE A 180 -4.86 -6.24 -21.82
C ILE A 180 -5.69 -5.15 -22.49
N TYR A 181 -5.03 -4.18 -23.14
CA TYR A 181 -5.69 -3.08 -23.85
C TYR A 181 -6.54 -3.60 -25.02
N ARG A 182 -6.07 -4.59 -25.79
CA ARG A 182 -6.87 -5.19 -26.88
C ARG A 182 -8.09 -5.93 -26.35
N VAL A 183 -7.95 -6.66 -25.24
CA VAL A 183 -9.10 -7.30 -24.56
C VAL A 183 -10.11 -6.24 -24.10
N TYR A 184 -9.65 -5.14 -23.50
CA TYR A 184 -10.48 -4.01 -23.11
C TYR A 184 -11.22 -3.38 -24.30
N LYS A 185 -10.50 -3.11 -25.41
CA LYS A 185 -11.08 -2.51 -26.61
C LYS A 185 -12.08 -3.40 -27.33
N ALA A 186 -11.95 -4.72 -27.18
CA ALA A 186 -12.90 -5.69 -27.70
C ALA A 186 -14.21 -5.78 -26.86
N GLY A 187 -14.29 -5.10 -25.72
CA GLY A 187 -15.52 -4.98 -24.92
C GLY A 187 -15.75 -6.12 -23.92
N TYR A 188 -14.73 -6.93 -23.64
CA TYR A 188 -14.80 -7.96 -22.59
C TYR A 188 -14.98 -7.34 -21.20
N ARG A 189 -15.59 -8.11 -20.30
CA ARG A 189 -16.02 -7.67 -18.97
C ARG A 189 -14.91 -7.91 -17.94
N PHE A 190 -14.49 -6.82 -17.32
CA PHE A 190 -13.46 -6.79 -16.28
C PHE A 190 -14.12 -6.67 -14.92
N GLN A 191 -13.76 -7.56 -14.00
CA GLN A 191 -14.30 -7.56 -12.65
C GLN A 191 -13.17 -7.57 -11.61
N LYS A 192 -13.26 -6.64 -10.65
CA LYS A 192 -12.28 -6.54 -9.57
C LYS A 192 -12.66 -7.46 -8.40
N ILE A 193 -11.70 -8.22 -7.90
CA ILE A 193 -11.73 -8.84 -6.57
C ILE A 193 -10.91 -7.99 -5.57
N ASN A 194 -11.41 -7.79 -4.35
CA ASN A 194 -10.80 -6.92 -3.35
C ASN A 194 -9.78 -7.67 -2.46
N ILE A 195 -8.87 -8.41 -3.09
CA ILE A 195 -7.76 -9.08 -2.42
C ILE A 195 -6.45 -8.79 -3.17
N PRO A 196 -5.29 -8.81 -2.48
CA PRO A 196 -4.01 -8.94 -3.15
C PRO A 196 -3.89 -10.34 -3.76
N ILE A 197 -3.52 -10.42 -5.04
CA ILE A 197 -3.32 -11.68 -5.75
C ILE A 197 -1.85 -12.06 -5.76
N GLU A 198 -0.98 -11.17 -6.25
CA GLU A 198 0.45 -11.47 -6.41
C GLU A 198 1.32 -10.60 -5.48
N ARG A 199 2.51 -11.12 -5.18
CA ARG A 199 3.65 -10.41 -4.60
C ARG A 199 4.79 -10.51 -5.61
N TYR A 200 5.39 -9.37 -5.95
CA TYR A 200 6.44 -9.29 -6.96
C TYR A 200 7.58 -8.38 -6.48
N LEU A 201 8.81 -8.64 -6.90
CA LEU A 201 9.96 -7.80 -6.56
C LEU A 201 9.98 -6.51 -7.40
N VAL A 202 10.26 -5.37 -6.75
CA VAL A 202 10.34 -4.06 -7.44
C VAL A 202 11.56 -3.96 -8.39
N GLU A 203 12.49 -4.90 -8.32
CA GLU A 203 13.69 -4.95 -9.15
C GLU A 203 13.37 -5.50 -10.55
N GLY A 204 13.42 -4.65 -11.57
CA GLY A 204 13.16 -5.08 -12.95
C GLY A 204 13.31 -3.99 -14.02
N ALA A 205 13.35 -4.41 -15.29
CA ALA A 205 13.51 -3.55 -16.47
C ALA A 205 12.38 -2.52 -16.67
N SER A 206 11.24 -2.69 -15.97
CA SER A 206 10.05 -1.84 -16.02
C SER A 206 10.00 -0.74 -14.95
N SER A 207 11.08 -0.54 -14.19
CA SER A 207 11.16 0.46 -13.12
C SER A 207 11.24 1.92 -13.60
N ASN A 208 11.46 2.17 -14.89
CA ASN A 208 11.55 3.53 -15.43
C ASN A 208 10.17 4.16 -15.66
N VAL A 209 9.77 5.06 -14.75
CA VAL A 209 8.47 5.73 -14.74
C VAL A 209 8.17 6.53 -16.02
N TYR A 210 9.15 7.27 -16.56
CA TYR A 210 8.96 8.04 -17.79
C TYR A 210 8.74 7.13 -19.01
N ARG A 211 9.49 6.03 -19.06
CA ARG A 211 9.34 5.01 -20.09
C ARG A 211 7.96 4.35 -20.02
N ASN A 212 7.45 4.10 -18.82
CA ASN A 212 6.09 3.57 -18.61
C ASN A 212 5.02 4.56 -19.12
N PHE A 213 5.14 5.86 -18.82
CA PHE A 213 4.21 6.86 -19.37
C PHE A 213 4.22 6.87 -20.91
N TYR A 214 5.40 6.76 -21.51
CA TYR A 214 5.53 6.73 -22.96
C TYR A 214 4.94 5.44 -23.58
N TYR A 215 5.13 4.29 -22.94
CA TYR A 215 4.50 3.04 -23.38
C TYR A 215 2.98 3.07 -23.24
N ASN A 216 2.47 3.63 -22.15
CA ASN A 216 1.03 3.84 -21.97
C ASN A 216 0.45 4.66 -23.12
N TYR A 217 1.11 5.75 -23.50
CA TYR A 217 0.75 6.54 -24.67
C TYR A 217 0.82 5.72 -25.98
N LYS A 218 1.92 5.01 -26.25
CA LYS A 218 2.08 4.21 -27.47
C LYS A 218 1.01 3.14 -27.65
N VAL A 219 0.61 2.46 -26.57
CA VAL A 219 -0.41 1.41 -26.57
C VAL A 219 -1.78 2.04 -26.80
N THR A 220 -2.15 3.03 -25.99
CA THR A 220 -3.50 3.63 -26.02
C THR A 220 -3.76 4.50 -27.24
N SER A 221 -2.71 5.06 -27.84
CA SER A 221 -2.80 5.80 -29.10
C SER A 221 -2.69 4.92 -30.34
N GLU A 222 -2.50 3.59 -30.17
CA GLU A 222 -2.35 2.60 -31.24
C GLU A 222 -1.25 2.97 -32.26
N GLY A 223 -0.23 3.71 -31.84
CA GLY A 223 0.83 4.22 -32.72
C GLY A 223 0.50 5.46 -33.54
N ARG A 224 -0.70 6.00 -33.42
CA ARG A 224 -1.11 7.24 -34.11
C ARG A 224 -1.09 8.40 -33.12
N PHE A 225 -0.85 9.61 -33.62
CA PHE A 225 -0.92 10.79 -32.76
C PHE A 225 -2.36 11.03 -32.31
N ASN A 226 -2.56 11.19 -30.99
CA ASN A 226 -3.83 11.57 -30.41
C ASN A 226 -3.61 12.62 -29.32
N LEU A 227 -4.22 13.79 -29.48
CA LEU A 227 -4.01 14.94 -28.58
C LEU A 227 -4.42 14.64 -27.14
N ARG A 228 -5.55 13.95 -26.94
CA ARG A 228 -6.05 13.61 -25.59
C ARG A 228 -5.06 12.73 -24.83
N HIS A 229 -4.54 11.69 -25.49
CA HIS A 229 -3.55 10.78 -24.89
C HIS A 229 -2.20 11.47 -24.68
N PHE A 230 -1.80 12.37 -25.60
CA PHE A 230 -0.59 13.16 -25.45
C PHE A 230 -0.66 14.11 -24.24
N LEU A 231 -1.81 14.76 -24.03
CA LEU A 231 -2.02 15.61 -22.85
C LEU A 231 -1.93 14.82 -21.53
N VAL A 232 -2.39 13.56 -21.51
CA VAL A 232 -2.22 12.67 -20.35
C VAL A 232 -0.75 12.34 -20.13
N LEU A 233 0.00 11.96 -21.18
CA LEU A 233 1.45 11.76 -21.11
C LEU A 233 2.18 13.00 -20.57
N ALA A 234 1.90 14.17 -21.13
CA ALA A 234 2.52 15.42 -20.73
C ALA A 234 2.20 15.76 -19.27
N LYS A 235 0.94 15.63 -18.85
CA LYS A 235 0.51 15.85 -17.47
C LYS A 235 1.21 14.90 -16.50
N SER A 236 1.26 13.61 -16.81
CA SER A 236 1.92 12.60 -15.96
C SER A 236 3.42 12.87 -15.83
N THR A 237 4.07 13.21 -16.95
CA THR A 237 5.50 13.56 -17.01
C THR A 237 5.81 14.81 -16.17
N VAL A 238 5.06 15.90 -16.39
CA VAL A 238 5.25 17.16 -15.65
C VAL A 238 4.98 16.97 -14.17
N ARG A 239 3.90 16.25 -13.80
CA ARG A 239 3.58 15.99 -12.39
C ARG A 239 4.67 15.19 -11.69
N TYR A 240 5.22 14.16 -12.34
CA TYR A 240 6.29 13.34 -11.78
C TYR A 240 7.61 14.11 -11.70
N ALA A 241 7.97 14.88 -12.74
CA ALA A 241 9.14 15.74 -12.72
C ALA A 241 9.02 16.81 -11.62
N PHE A 242 7.85 17.42 -11.47
CA PHE A 242 7.58 18.40 -10.42
C PHE A 242 7.70 17.79 -9.03
N SER A 243 7.12 16.61 -8.77
CA SER A 243 7.21 15.97 -7.45
C SER A 243 8.63 15.57 -7.04
N ARG A 244 9.55 15.41 -8.00
CA ARG A 244 10.98 15.18 -7.78
C ARG A 244 11.81 16.46 -7.73
N SER A 245 11.23 17.61 -8.07
CA SER A 245 11.95 18.88 -8.11
C SER A 245 12.33 19.38 -6.71
N TRP A 246 13.38 20.21 -6.64
CA TRP A 246 13.70 20.95 -5.42
C TRP A 246 12.53 21.87 -5.02
N LEU A 247 11.86 22.52 -5.99
CA LEU A 247 10.76 23.44 -5.72
C LEU A 247 9.60 22.74 -4.99
N TYR A 248 9.20 21.54 -5.42
CA TYR A 248 8.16 20.78 -4.71
C TYR A 248 8.58 20.43 -3.29
N ARG A 249 9.84 20.04 -3.05
CA ARG A 249 10.35 19.77 -1.70
C ARG A 249 10.25 21.01 -0.81
N TYR A 250 10.62 22.18 -1.33
CA TYR A 250 10.50 23.45 -0.61
C TYR A 250 9.04 23.85 -0.37
N LEU A 251 8.17 23.76 -1.38
CA LEU A 251 6.75 24.08 -1.24
C LEU A 251 6.05 23.14 -0.25
N LYS A 252 6.38 21.85 -0.29
CA LYS A 252 5.89 20.86 0.67
C LYS A 252 6.35 21.22 2.08
N GLY A 253 7.65 21.41 2.30
CA GLY A 253 8.19 21.79 3.61
C GLY A 253 7.62 23.11 4.12
N PHE A 254 7.47 24.12 3.26
CA PHE A 254 6.82 25.37 3.62
C PHE A 254 5.38 25.17 4.07
N GLY A 255 4.60 24.36 3.35
CA GLY A 255 3.22 24.06 3.72
C GLY A 255 3.08 23.21 4.98
N THR A 256 3.94 22.21 5.15
CA THR A 256 3.82 21.24 6.25
C THR A 256 4.53 21.64 7.53
N GLU A 257 5.58 22.46 7.44
CA GLU A 257 6.34 22.95 8.60
C GLU A 257 6.07 24.42 8.87
N VAL A 258 6.45 25.31 7.95
CA VAL A 258 6.40 26.77 8.19
C VAL A 258 4.97 27.26 8.39
N ILE A 259 4.05 26.91 7.49
CA ILE A 259 2.66 27.33 7.64
C ILE A 259 2.08 26.72 8.93
N VAL A 260 2.28 25.43 9.17
CA VAL A 260 1.69 24.72 10.32
C VAL A 260 2.20 25.24 11.66
N ASN A 261 3.51 25.44 11.79
CA ASN A 261 4.17 25.70 13.07
C ASN A 261 4.50 27.17 13.30
N ASP A 262 4.65 27.98 12.25
CA ASP A 262 5.04 29.40 12.37
C ASP A 262 3.95 30.38 11.96
N VAL A 263 3.05 30.02 11.02
CA VAL A 263 1.99 30.92 10.56
C VAL A 263 0.67 30.66 11.28
N LEU A 264 0.20 29.41 11.25
CA LEU A 264 -1.08 29.01 11.82
C LEU A 264 -1.24 29.45 13.27
N PRO A 265 -0.24 29.35 14.18
CA PRO A 265 -0.39 29.77 15.58
C PRO A 265 -0.83 31.21 15.79
N HIS A 266 -0.74 32.08 14.78
CA HIS A 266 -1.22 33.46 14.86
C HIS A 266 -2.71 33.60 14.48
N LEU A 267 -3.32 32.56 13.90
CA LEU A 267 -4.69 32.56 13.39
C LEU A 267 -5.71 31.99 14.41
N PRO A 268 -7.00 32.36 14.29
CA PRO A 268 -8.08 31.75 15.06
C PRO A 268 -8.20 30.25 14.83
N TRP A 269 -8.68 29.51 15.84
CA TRP A 269 -8.78 28.04 15.78
C TRP A 269 -9.54 27.52 14.56
N ARG A 270 -10.62 28.20 14.13
CA ARG A 270 -11.42 27.76 12.97
C ARG A 270 -10.58 27.65 11.69
N LEU A 271 -9.70 28.62 11.44
CA LEU A 271 -8.82 28.64 10.27
C LEU A 271 -7.70 27.61 10.41
N ARG A 272 -7.08 27.53 11.59
CA ARG A 272 -6.06 26.51 11.90
C ARG A 272 -6.60 25.10 11.69
N ARG A 273 -7.76 24.79 12.27
CA ARG A 273 -8.45 23.51 12.15
C ARG A 273 -8.76 23.16 10.70
N ALA A 274 -9.25 24.12 9.90
CA ALA A 274 -9.54 23.88 8.49
C ALA A 274 -8.28 23.49 7.72
N TYR A 275 -7.15 24.19 7.94
CA TYR A 275 -5.88 23.87 7.30
C TYR A 275 -5.30 22.53 7.76
N LEU A 276 -5.33 22.25 9.07
CA LEU A 276 -4.88 20.96 9.61
C LEU A 276 -5.70 19.79 9.03
N LYS A 277 -7.01 19.96 8.89
CA LYS A 277 -7.88 18.98 8.22
C LYS A 277 -7.55 18.81 6.73
N LEU A 278 -7.23 19.89 6.03
CA LEU A 278 -6.80 19.84 4.63
C LEU A 278 -5.51 19.02 4.48
N LEU A 279 -4.60 19.10 5.45
CA LEU A 279 -3.39 18.26 5.46
C LEU A 279 -3.67 16.79 5.80
N GLY A 280 -4.84 16.47 6.36
CA GLY A 280 -5.24 15.09 6.69
C GLY A 280 -5.45 14.83 8.19
N MET A 281 -5.22 15.81 9.06
CA MET A 281 -5.45 15.67 10.51
C MET A 281 -6.95 15.46 10.80
N ARG A 282 -7.29 14.47 11.62
CA ARG A 282 -8.68 14.22 12.02
C ARG A 282 -8.96 14.90 13.35
N VAL A 283 -10.02 15.69 13.40
CA VAL A 283 -10.41 16.45 14.59
C VAL A 283 -11.92 16.40 14.78
N GLY A 284 -12.33 15.72 15.85
CA GLY A 284 -13.71 15.53 16.30
C GLY A 284 -14.44 16.85 16.60
N LYS A 285 -15.75 16.73 16.81
CA LYS A 285 -16.60 17.88 17.16
C LYS A 285 -16.27 18.34 18.59
N GLY A 286 -16.34 19.65 18.85
CA GLY A 286 -16.07 20.22 20.18
C GLY A 286 -14.59 20.23 20.60
N SER A 287 -13.70 19.62 19.82
CA SER A 287 -12.27 19.55 20.14
C SER A 287 -11.50 20.80 19.75
N PHE A 288 -10.48 21.12 20.53
CA PHE A 288 -9.74 22.36 20.44
C PHE A 288 -8.24 22.17 20.65
N VAL A 289 -7.42 22.88 19.87
CA VAL A 289 -5.97 22.93 20.11
C VAL A 289 -5.55 24.39 20.28
N MET A 290 -4.92 24.72 21.40
CA MET A 290 -4.38 26.04 21.66
C MET A 290 -3.19 26.35 20.74
N LYS A 291 -2.92 27.66 20.59
CA LYS A 291 -1.79 28.16 19.79
C LYS A 291 -0.45 27.67 20.34
N ARG A 292 0.58 27.79 19.50
CA ARG A 292 1.98 27.44 19.81
C ARG A 292 2.14 25.96 20.22
N THR A 293 1.33 25.10 19.61
CA THR A 293 1.55 23.66 19.62
C THR A 293 2.41 23.34 18.41
N TYR A 294 3.51 22.61 18.61
CA TYR A 294 4.34 22.13 17.52
C TYR A 294 3.81 20.79 17.01
N PHE A 295 3.61 20.67 15.70
CA PHE A 295 3.18 19.46 15.04
C PHE A 295 4.25 18.98 14.07
N MET A 296 4.60 17.70 14.18
CA MET A 296 5.37 16.99 13.16
C MET A 296 4.52 15.85 12.62
N ALA A 297 4.36 15.82 11.29
CA ALA A 297 3.45 14.92 10.58
C ALA A 297 1.96 15.03 11.05
N PRO A 298 1.34 16.22 11.02
CA PRO A 298 -0.04 16.41 11.50
C PRO A 298 -1.09 15.52 10.82
N TRP A 299 -0.81 15.03 9.61
CA TRP A 299 -1.68 14.11 8.86
C TRP A 299 -1.79 12.70 9.47
N HIS A 300 -0.98 12.38 10.49
CA HIS A 300 -1.07 11.13 11.27
C HIS A 300 -1.66 11.36 12.68
N ILE A 301 -2.31 12.50 12.93
CA ILE A 301 -2.93 12.80 14.22
C ILE A 301 -4.45 12.66 14.09
N GLU A 302 -5.03 11.91 15.02
CA GLU A 302 -6.47 11.78 15.20
C GLU A 302 -6.86 12.25 16.60
N ILE A 303 -7.84 13.15 16.67
CA ILE A 303 -8.41 13.66 17.92
C ILE A 303 -9.91 13.38 17.92
N GLY A 304 -10.38 12.67 18.94
CA GLY A 304 -11.78 12.39 19.21
C GLY A 304 -12.59 13.64 19.54
N GLU A 305 -13.81 13.45 20.01
CA GLU A 305 -14.76 14.53 20.31
C GLU A 305 -14.55 15.13 21.69
N GLY A 306 -14.77 16.44 21.79
CA GLY A 306 -14.71 17.17 23.04
C GLY A 306 -13.37 17.08 23.77
N SER A 307 -12.25 16.94 23.06
CA SER A 307 -10.89 16.86 23.63
C SER A 307 -10.14 18.17 23.43
N HIS A 308 -9.27 18.55 24.38
CA HIS A 308 -8.44 19.75 24.24
C HIS A 308 -6.95 19.49 24.39
N ILE A 309 -6.17 20.30 23.67
CA ILE A 309 -4.71 20.38 23.78
C ILE A 309 -4.33 21.80 24.11
N ASN A 310 -3.68 21.98 25.25
CA ASN A 310 -3.28 23.30 25.73
C ASN A 310 -1.95 23.76 25.11
N ARG A 311 -1.59 25.02 25.38
CA ARG A 311 -0.51 25.73 24.69
C ARG A 311 0.88 25.11 24.97
N GLY A 312 1.75 25.16 23.96
CA GLY A 312 3.15 24.76 24.09
C GLY A 312 3.39 23.26 23.98
N CYS A 313 2.40 22.46 23.61
CA CYS A 313 2.60 21.02 23.44
C CYS A 313 3.44 20.71 22.20
N THR A 314 4.12 19.57 22.22
CA THR A 314 4.90 19.06 21.09
C THR A 314 4.35 17.70 20.71
N LEU A 315 3.84 17.56 19.49
CA LEU A 315 3.27 16.32 18.96
C LEU A 315 4.12 15.82 17.79
N ASP A 316 4.93 14.80 18.05
CA ASP A 316 5.62 14.02 17.02
C ASP A 316 4.75 12.84 16.62
N ALA A 317 4.10 12.94 15.46
CA ALA A 317 3.19 11.92 14.93
C ALA A 317 3.80 11.13 13.77
N ARG A 318 5.13 11.04 13.65
CA ARG A 318 5.76 10.27 12.57
C ARG A 318 5.27 8.81 12.52
N ALA A 319 4.99 8.19 13.68
CA ALA A 319 4.38 6.86 13.78
C ALA A 319 2.85 6.86 14.01
N GLY A 320 2.23 8.03 14.19
CA GLY A 320 0.80 8.18 14.50
C GLY A 320 0.48 8.46 15.96
N ILE A 321 -0.47 9.36 16.18
CA ILE A 321 -1.03 9.70 17.50
C ILE A 321 -2.55 9.61 17.43
N THR A 322 -3.15 8.78 18.27
CA THR A 322 -4.60 8.69 18.42
C THR A 322 -5.01 9.20 19.80
N ILE A 323 -5.84 10.23 19.84
CA ILE A 323 -6.40 10.82 21.05
C ILE A 323 -7.91 10.57 21.04
N GLY A 324 -8.43 9.97 22.11
CA GLY A 324 -9.84 9.67 22.29
C GLY A 324 -10.72 10.88 22.59
N ASN A 325 -11.90 10.61 23.12
CA ASN A 325 -12.91 11.59 23.47
C ASN A 325 -12.70 12.16 24.88
N SER A 326 -13.04 13.44 25.07
CA SER A 326 -12.96 14.12 26.37
C SER A 326 -11.58 14.02 27.05
N VAL A 327 -10.52 13.98 26.24
CA VAL A 327 -9.12 13.96 26.71
C VAL A 327 -8.68 15.39 27.03
N SER A 328 -8.03 15.55 28.19
CA SER A 328 -7.45 16.81 28.65
C SER A 328 -5.93 16.73 28.54
N ILE A 329 -5.32 17.50 27.64
CA ILE A 329 -3.87 17.61 27.51
C ILE A 329 -3.45 18.99 27.97
N SER A 330 -2.75 19.02 29.11
CA SER A 330 -2.28 20.26 29.74
C SER A 330 -1.13 20.90 28.95
N HIS A 331 -0.71 22.08 29.38
CA HIS A 331 0.35 22.85 28.74
C HIS A 331 1.66 22.07 28.64
N GLN A 332 2.45 22.34 27.59
CA GLN A 332 3.83 21.86 27.46
C GLN A 332 4.00 20.33 27.52
N VAL A 333 2.96 19.56 27.19
CA VAL A 333 3.05 18.11 27.11
C VAL A 333 3.79 17.70 25.83
N ASN A 334 4.69 16.73 25.95
CA ASN A 334 5.43 16.16 24.82
C ASN A 334 4.92 14.75 24.51
N ILE A 335 4.44 14.51 23.29
CA ILE A 335 4.02 13.19 22.81
C ILE A 335 4.95 12.77 21.67
N MET A 336 5.84 11.82 21.95
CA MET A 336 7.00 11.50 21.11
C MET A 336 6.91 10.10 20.53
N THR A 337 6.43 9.96 19.28
CA THR A 337 6.34 8.65 18.62
C THR A 337 7.66 8.16 18.01
N GLY A 338 8.64 9.05 17.82
CA GLY A 338 9.95 8.71 17.27
C GLY A 338 11.07 8.73 18.29
N SER A 339 12.04 7.83 18.10
CA SER A 339 13.33 7.79 18.80
C SER A 339 14.38 7.15 17.89
N HIS A 340 15.54 6.80 18.44
CA HIS A 340 16.57 6.04 17.74
C HIS A 340 16.93 4.80 18.56
N ASP A 341 17.29 3.70 17.88
CA ASP A 341 17.84 2.54 18.57
C ASP A 341 19.28 2.86 18.99
N VAL A 342 19.47 3.00 20.31
CA VAL A 342 20.78 3.28 20.91
C VAL A 342 21.79 2.14 20.73
N ARG A 343 21.32 0.94 20.36
CA ARG A 343 22.17 -0.22 20.05
C ARG A 343 22.48 -0.34 18.55
N SER A 344 21.75 0.38 17.70
CA SER A 344 21.97 0.33 16.25
C SER A 344 23.24 1.09 15.87
N ARG A 345 24.15 0.41 15.17
CA ARG A 345 25.37 1.03 14.62
C ARG A 345 25.06 2.10 13.56
N ARG A 346 23.87 2.02 12.95
CA ARG A 346 23.42 2.93 11.88
C ARG A 346 22.54 4.07 12.39
N PHE A 347 22.33 4.16 13.71
CA PHE A 347 21.45 5.15 14.34
C PHE A 347 20.01 5.12 13.76
N GLU A 348 19.52 3.90 13.52
CA GLU A 348 18.20 3.67 12.92
C GLU A 348 17.09 4.30 13.78
N GLY A 349 16.15 4.96 13.10
CA GLY A 349 14.97 5.53 13.75
C GLY A 349 14.01 4.43 14.17
N VAL A 350 13.46 4.56 15.38
CA VAL A 350 12.42 3.65 15.90
C VAL A 350 11.16 4.46 16.12
N PHE A 351 10.07 4.03 15.48
CA PHE A 351 8.80 4.75 15.41
C PHE A 351 7.67 3.82 15.84
N GLU A 352 6.99 4.16 16.93
CA GLU A 352 5.86 3.37 17.44
C GLU A 352 4.69 4.30 17.80
N PRO A 353 3.45 3.94 17.41
CA PRO A 353 2.29 4.79 17.62
C PRO A 353 2.00 4.99 19.11
N ILE A 354 1.32 6.09 19.43
CA ILE A 354 0.83 6.37 20.79
C ILE A 354 -0.70 6.50 20.74
N THR A 355 -1.36 5.83 21.68
CA THR A 355 -2.82 5.90 21.82
C THR A 355 -3.19 6.41 23.20
N ILE A 356 -4.03 7.45 23.25
CA ILE A 356 -4.55 8.05 24.47
C ILE A 356 -6.06 7.85 24.47
N ALA A 357 -6.55 6.97 25.33
CA ALA A 357 -7.96 6.62 25.39
C ALA A 357 -8.81 7.72 26.05
N ASP A 358 -10.12 7.55 25.94
CA ASP A 358 -11.12 8.51 26.40
C ASP A 358 -10.93 8.94 27.86
N TYR A 359 -11.24 10.20 28.16
CA TYR A 359 -11.14 10.78 29.51
C TYR A 359 -9.75 10.77 30.14
N ALA A 360 -8.69 10.44 29.40
CA ALA A 360 -7.34 10.57 29.93
C ALA A 360 -7.01 12.04 30.23
N TRP A 361 -6.17 12.26 31.24
CA TRP A 361 -5.66 13.58 31.60
C TRP A 361 -4.14 13.56 31.67
N LEU A 362 -3.51 14.36 30.81
CA LEU A 362 -2.07 14.55 30.79
C LEU A 362 -1.73 15.88 31.48
N GLY A 363 -1.03 15.79 32.61
CA GLY A 363 -0.59 16.93 33.43
C GLY A 363 0.50 17.75 32.75
N ILE A 364 0.65 19.00 33.18
CA ILE A 364 1.57 19.98 32.58
C ILE A 364 3.00 19.42 32.47
N GLY A 365 3.63 19.58 31.31
CA GLY A 365 5.03 19.22 31.12
C GLY A 365 5.36 17.73 31.10
N CYS A 366 4.36 16.83 31.14
CA CYS A 366 4.65 15.40 31.08
C CYS A 366 5.12 14.98 29.67
N THR A 367 5.85 13.88 29.59
CA THR A 367 6.36 13.32 28.33
C THR A 367 5.87 11.88 28.16
N ILE A 368 5.26 11.59 27.02
CA ILE A 368 4.80 10.26 26.61
C ILE A 368 5.73 9.75 25.51
N LEU A 369 6.37 8.60 25.74
CA LEU A 369 7.28 8.00 24.76
C LEU A 369 6.57 7.03 23.81
N LYS A 370 7.24 6.74 22.71
CA LYS A 370 6.77 5.86 21.63
C LYS A 370 6.22 4.52 22.14
N GLY A 371 5.18 4.01 21.49
CA GLY A 371 4.59 2.70 21.77
C GLY A 371 3.65 2.66 22.99
N VAL A 372 3.49 3.77 23.71
CA VAL A 372 2.68 3.80 24.94
C VAL A 372 1.18 3.90 24.63
N HIS A 373 0.39 3.07 25.33
CA HIS A 373 -1.05 3.21 25.48
C HIS A 373 -1.41 3.84 26.84
N ILE A 374 -2.12 4.99 26.81
CA ILE A 374 -2.72 5.60 27.99
C ILE A 374 -4.18 5.16 28.09
N GLY A 375 -4.49 4.34 29.09
CA GLY A 375 -5.81 3.78 29.28
C GLY A 375 -6.90 4.80 29.63
N LYS A 376 -8.16 4.39 29.45
CA LYS A 376 -9.34 5.24 29.68
C LYS A 376 -9.31 5.87 31.07
N GLY A 377 -9.53 7.17 31.18
CA GLY A 377 -9.60 7.89 32.45
C GLY A 377 -8.28 8.04 33.19
N ALA A 378 -7.18 7.49 32.68
CA ALA A 378 -5.88 7.53 33.34
C ALA A 378 -5.36 8.97 33.50
N VAL A 379 -4.55 9.19 34.53
CA VAL A 379 -3.95 10.50 34.84
C VAL A 379 -2.44 10.36 34.83
N VAL A 380 -1.78 11.18 34.02
CA VAL A 380 -0.33 11.36 34.04
C VAL A 380 -0.03 12.65 34.77
N CYS A 381 0.62 12.58 35.92
CA CYS A 381 0.95 13.75 36.72
C CYS A 381 1.95 14.68 36.00
N ALA A 382 1.96 15.94 36.43
CA ALA A 382 2.84 16.97 35.91
C ALA A 382 4.32 16.53 35.92
N GLY A 383 5.04 16.82 34.82
CA GLY A 383 6.46 16.51 34.67
C GLY A 383 6.84 15.03 34.59
N ALA A 384 5.87 14.10 34.61
CA ALA A 384 6.15 12.67 34.55
C ALA A 384 6.69 12.24 33.18
N VAL A 385 7.51 11.19 33.13
CA VAL A 385 7.98 10.56 31.88
C VAL A 385 7.43 9.15 31.78
N VAL A 386 6.48 8.95 30.87
CA VAL A 386 5.79 7.68 30.68
C VAL A 386 6.52 6.86 29.63
N THR A 387 7.05 5.71 30.06
CA THR A 387 7.85 4.81 29.23
C THR A 387 7.18 3.45 29.00
N LYS A 388 5.97 3.24 29.55
CA LYS A 388 5.19 2.00 29.52
C LYS A 388 3.71 2.35 29.57
N ASP A 389 2.87 1.43 29.13
CA ASP A 389 1.41 1.57 29.17
C ASP A 389 0.89 1.93 30.57
N VAL A 390 -0.14 2.77 30.58
CA VAL A 390 -0.82 3.21 31.79
C VAL A 390 -2.19 2.55 31.84
N PRO A 391 -2.49 1.73 32.88
CA PRO A 391 -3.78 1.08 32.99
C PRO A 391 -4.94 2.08 33.07
N PRO A 392 -6.15 1.70 32.63
CA PRO A 392 -7.34 2.53 32.80
C PRO A 392 -7.50 3.02 34.25
N TYR A 393 -7.86 4.28 34.40
CA TYR A 393 -8.09 4.96 35.67
C TYR A 393 -6.88 5.03 36.62
N ALA A 394 -5.71 4.53 36.23
CA ALA A 394 -4.51 4.66 37.04
C ALA A 394 -4.02 6.12 37.06
N ILE A 395 -3.52 6.55 38.21
CA ILE A 395 -2.79 7.80 38.37
C ILE A 395 -1.31 7.44 38.42
N VAL A 396 -0.51 8.01 37.51
CA VAL A 396 0.93 7.76 37.42
C VAL A 396 1.74 9.05 37.55
N GLY A 397 2.90 8.98 38.19
CA GLY A 397 3.82 10.12 38.33
C GLY A 397 5.28 9.69 38.46
N GLY A 398 6.20 10.64 38.28
CA GLY A 398 7.65 10.43 38.40
C GLY A 398 8.39 10.21 37.08
N VAL A 399 9.71 10.02 37.19
CA VAL A 399 10.63 9.78 36.07
C VAL A 399 11.51 8.57 36.42
N PRO A 400 11.27 7.40 35.81
CA PRO A 400 10.11 7.05 34.97
C PRO A 400 8.80 6.98 35.79
N ALA A 401 7.66 7.20 35.11
CA ALA A 401 6.35 7.21 35.74
C ALA A 401 6.01 5.86 36.40
N ARG A 402 5.39 5.91 37.58
CA ARG A 402 4.90 4.76 38.34
C ARG A 402 3.49 5.03 38.84
N LYS A 403 2.69 3.98 39.02
CA LYS A 403 1.36 4.09 39.61
C LYS A 403 1.48 4.61 41.05
N ILE A 404 0.72 5.67 41.35
CA ILE A 404 0.65 6.33 42.66
C ILE A 404 -0.78 6.41 43.18
N GLY A 405 -1.78 6.05 42.37
CA GLY A 405 -3.17 6.06 42.80
C GLY A 405 -4.12 5.57 41.71
N GLU A 406 -5.42 5.75 41.98
CA GLU A 406 -6.52 5.42 41.08
C GLU A 406 -7.53 6.57 41.08
N ARG A 407 -8.16 6.77 39.92
CA ARG A 407 -9.20 7.77 39.67
C ARG A 407 -10.58 7.09 39.76
N PRO A 408 -11.64 7.82 40.16
CA PRO A 408 -13.02 7.33 40.03
C PRO A 408 -13.37 6.92 38.59
N GLN A 409 -14.25 5.92 38.44
CA GLN A 409 -14.55 5.30 37.14
C GLN A 409 -15.71 5.97 36.38
N ASP A 410 -16.56 6.69 37.10
CA ASP A 410 -17.79 7.37 36.69
C ASP A 410 -17.53 8.80 36.19
N LEU A 411 -16.66 8.92 35.19
CA LEU A 411 -16.30 10.22 34.61
C LEU A 411 -17.38 10.73 33.64
N ASP A 412 -17.90 11.93 33.88
CA ASP A 412 -18.96 12.57 33.07
C ASP A 412 -18.62 14.03 32.69
N TYR A 413 -17.34 14.30 32.40
CA TYR A 413 -16.92 15.63 31.95
C TYR A 413 -16.62 15.62 30.45
N HIS A 414 -16.79 16.79 29.85
CA HIS A 414 -16.39 17.05 28.49
C HIS A 414 -15.38 18.19 28.44
N CYS A 415 -14.31 18.00 27.67
CA CYS A 415 -13.23 18.97 27.54
C CYS A 415 -13.53 20.01 26.44
N HIS A 416 -14.68 20.69 26.56
CA HIS A 416 -15.11 21.73 25.63
C HIS A 416 -14.33 23.04 25.82
N TRP A 417 -14.02 23.70 24.71
CA TRP A 417 -13.34 25.00 24.71
C TRP A 417 -13.88 25.90 23.60
N ASN A 418 -14.35 27.09 23.96
CA ASN A 418 -15.07 27.99 23.05
C ASN A 418 -14.31 29.28 22.70
N GLU A 419 -13.10 29.49 23.24
CA GLU A 419 -12.35 30.73 22.97
C GLU A 419 -11.63 30.68 21.61
N PRO A 420 -11.88 31.66 20.71
CA PRO A 420 -11.38 31.60 19.34
C PRO A 420 -9.88 31.88 19.19
N PHE A 421 -9.27 32.60 20.14
CA PHE A 421 -7.90 33.14 20.03
C PHE A 421 -6.87 32.51 20.97
N THR A 422 -7.22 31.47 21.72
CA THR A 422 -6.35 30.78 22.69
C THR A 422 -5.32 29.85 22.07
#